data_AF-A0A1G3GM16-F1
#
_entry.id   AF-A0A1G3GM16-F1
#
_cell.length_a   1.000
_cell.length_b   1.000
_cell.length_c   1.000
_cell.angle_alpha   90.00
_cell.angle_beta   90.00
_cell.angle_gamma   90.00
#
_symmetry.space_group_name_H-M   'P 1'
#
loop_
_entity.id
_entity.type
_entity.pdbx_description
1 polymer ?
#
loop_
_entity_poly.entity_id
_entity_poly.type
_entity_poly.pdbx_seq_one_letter_code
_entity_poly.pdbx_strand_id
1 'polypeptide(L)'
;MRLTAILALCLAAPPALADCVTPDSLARGVSFKRQDGHKGTIHFDSKDFAINYAADSKTAWEDERDSHLGIYDTAWTWTPTDEYVVGGGPGGYYSFKFSGKPPVPEVGQTWKSTISVAETQDNGTESGPETYSYKLKVTYSFQDTKEAKLSGCTYTIQPVEATFTGKNTHLTRRWIYFPDLGFGLETRVTDHQGGDDRKLGLTALTPM
;
A
#
# COMPACT_ATOMS: atom_id res chain seq x y z
N MET A 1 33.50 26.75 -56.43
CA MET A 1 32.23 26.36 -55.75
C MET A 1 32.44 25.03 -55.06
N ARG A 2 32.56 25.02 -53.72
CA ARG A 2 32.66 23.78 -52.93
C ARG A 2 31.34 23.64 -52.16
N LEU A 3 30.54 22.63 -52.49
CA LEU A 3 29.41 22.21 -51.68
C LEU A 3 29.95 21.43 -50.48
N THR A 4 29.68 21.92 -49.28
CA THR A 4 29.94 21.19 -48.03
C THR A 4 28.63 20.52 -47.61
N ALA A 5 28.55 19.21 -47.78
CA ALA A 5 27.45 18.41 -47.26
C ALA A 5 27.65 18.22 -45.75
N ILE A 6 26.73 18.73 -44.94
CA ILE A 6 26.69 18.50 -43.50
C ILE A 6 25.97 17.16 -43.28
N LEU A 7 26.73 16.14 -42.91
CA LEU A 7 26.19 14.86 -42.46
C LEU A 7 25.66 15.04 -41.03
N ALA A 8 24.34 15.11 -40.87
CA ALA A 8 23.70 15.12 -39.56
C ALA A 8 23.75 13.70 -38.98
N LEU A 9 24.66 13.47 -38.02
CA LEU A 9 24.72 12.26 -37.22
C LEU A 9 23.54 12.30 -36.21
N CYS A 10 22.44 11.63 -36.54
CA CYS A 10 21.39 11.34 -35.56
C CYS A 10 21.96 10.40 -34.50
N LEU A 11 22.35 10.94 -33.35
CA LEU A 11 22.61 10.18 -32.13
C LEU A 11 21.28 9.55 -31.68
N ALA A 12 21.02 8.31 -32.10
CA ALA A 12 20.01 7.48 -31.47
C ALA A 12 20.50 7.19 -30.04
N ALA A 13 19.95 7.90 -29.05
CA ALA A 13 20.14 7.53 -27.66
C ALA A 13 19.67 6.08 -27.48
N PRO A 14 20.48 5.17 -26.89
CA PRO A 14 19.98 3.85 -26.56
C PRO A 14 18.76 4.02 -25.66
N PRO A 15 17.71 3.20 -25.82
CA PRO A 15 16.57 3.25 -24.92
C PRO A 15 17.12 3.08 -23.50
N ALA A 16 16.84 4.05 -22.63
CA ALA A 16 17.14 3.90 -21.22
C ALA A 16 16.47 2.59 -20.78
N LEU A 17 17.28 1.59 -20.39
CA LEU A 17 16.76 0.38 -19.79
C LEU A 17 15.99 0.83 -18.55
N ALA A 18 14.69 0.56 -18.53
CA ALA A 18 13.88 0.85 -17.37
C ALA A 18 14.49 0.05 -16.20
N ASP A 19 14.86 0.75 -15.13
CA ASP A 19 15.38 0.11 -13.93
C ASP A 19 14.20 -0.52 -13.18
N CYS A 20 13.92 -1.78 -13.52
CA CYS A 20 12.76 -2.49 -13.03
C CYS A 20 13.01 -2.98 -11.61
N VAL A 21 11.99 -2.82 -10.76
CA VAL A 21 11.98 -3.46 -9.44
C VAL A 21 12.12 -4.97 -9.57
N THR A 22 13.06 -5.51 -8.81
CA THR A 22 13.34 -6.93 -8.63
C THR A 22 13.20 -7.31 -7.15
N PRO A 23 13.17 -8.61 -6.79
CA PRO A 23 13.20 -9.03 -5.39
C PRO A 23 14.37 -8.40 -4.60
N ASP A 24 15.56 -8.27 -5.21
CA ASP A 24 16.73 -7.66 -4.57
C ASP A 24 16.57 -6.15 -4.29
N SER A 25 15.66 -5.47 -5.01
CA SER A 25 15.37 -4.06 -4.77
C SER A 25 14.75 -3.84 -3.38
N LEU A 26 14.04 -4.83 -2.84
CA LEU A 26 13.32 -4.72 -1.57
C LEU A 26 14.23 -4.54 -0.35
N ALA A 27 15.49 -4.98 -0.44
CA ALA A 27 16.47 -4.78 0.63
C ALA A 27 16.89 -3.31 0.77
N ARG A 28 16.89 -2.54 -0.33
CA ARG A 28 17.13 -1.09 -0.32
C ARG A 28 15.84 -0.29 -0.21
N GLY A 29 14.73 -0.89 -0.65
CA GLY A 29 13.43 -0.28 -0.72
C GLY A 29 13.01 0.02 -2.16
N VAL A 30 11.72 0.24 -2.31
CA VAL A 30 11.06 0.55 -3.56
C VAL A 30 10.20 1.78 -3.32
N SER A 31 10.29 2.74 -4.22
CA SER A 31 9.39 3.88 -4.24
C SER A 31 8.24 3.62 -5.21
N PHE A 32 7.05 4.11 -4.89
CA PHE A 32 5.89 4.05 -5.76
C PHE A 32 5.17 5.40 -5.83
N LYS A 33 4.43 5.60 -6.91
CA LYS A 33 3.51 6.73 -7.08
C LYS A 33 2.09 6.23 -7.15
N ARG A 34 1.19 6.95 -6.49
CA ARG A 34 -0.24 6.70 -6.51
C ARG A 34 -0.94 7.61 -7.52
N GLN A 35 -2.17 7.26 -7.87
CA GLN A 35 -3.04 8.06 -8.73
C GLN A 35 -3.55 9.34 -8.06
N ASP A 36 -3.60 9.36 -6.73
CA ASP A 36 -3.97 10.55 -5.93
C ASP A 36 -2.83 11.59 -5.82
N GLY A 37 -1.64 11.29 -6.38
CA GLY A 37 -0.49 12.18 -6.43
C GLY A 37 0.56 11.91 -5.36
N HIS A 38 0.25 11.14 -4.32
CA HIS A 38 1.19 10.80 -3.26
C HIS A 38 2.27 9.84 -3.73
N LYS A 39 3.42 9.90 -3.06
CA LYS A 39 4.50 8.93 -3.17
C LYS A 39 4.59 8.15 -1.88
N GLY A 40 4.86 6.86 -2.05
CA GLY A 40 5.15 5.99 -0.92
C GLY A 40 6.41 5.18 -1.12
N THR A 41 6.80 4.51 -0.06
CA THR A 41 7.93 3.58 -0.03
C THR A 41 7.49 2.24 0.54
N ILE A 42 8.14 1.18 0.11
CA ILE A 42 8.03 -0.15 0.69
C ILE A 42 9.42 -0.78 0.76
N HIS A 43 9.74 -1.42 1.88
CA HIS A 43 10.95 -2.22 2.02
C HIS A 43 10.67 -3.43 2.91
N PHE A 44 11.48 -4.48 2.73
CA PHE A 44 11.37 -5.66 3.56
C PHE A 44 12.11 -5.43 4.89
N ASP A 45 11.39 -5.54 6.02
CA ASP A 45 11.96 -5.49 7.35
C ASP A 45 11.79 -6.84 8.06
N SER A 46 12.84 -7.66 7.96
CA SER A 46 13.06 -8.96 8.61
C SER A 46 11.99 -10.05 8.38
N LYS A 47 10.72 -9.78 8.64
CA LYS A 47 9.57 -10.70 8.57
C LYS A 47 8.39 -10.14 7.76
N ASP A 48 8.23 -8.82 7.74
CA ASP A 48 7.09 -8.11 7.17
C ASP A 48 7.58 -6.96 6.29
N PHE A 49 6.68 -6.35 5.54
CA PHE A 49 6.98 -5.14 4.77
C PHE A 49 6.60 -3.91 5.57
N ALA A 50 7.56 -2.98 5.70
CA ALA A 50 7.30 -1.63 6.17
C ALA A 50 6.92 -0.77 4.96
N ILE A 51 5.70 -0.22 4.99
CA ILE A 51 5.11 0.57 3.91
C ILE A 51 4.76 1.95 4.44
N ASN A 52 5.27 3.00 3.82
CA ASN A 52 4.83 4.37 4.07
C ASN A 52 4.09 4.86 2.82
N TYR A 53 2.76 5.00 2.88
CA TYR A 53 1.93 5.47 1.78
C TYR A 53 1.95 7.00 1.60
N ALA A 54 2.63 7.70 2.50
CA ALA A 54 2.67 9.14 2.70
C ALA A 54 4.11 9.71 2.68
N ALA A 55 5.06 9.00 2.09
CA ALA A 55 6.49 9.28 2.26
C ALA A 55 6.94 10.65 1.74
N ASP A 56 6.15 11.29 0.87
CA ASP A 56 6.37 12.66 0.40
C ASP A 56 5.44 13.71 1.01
N SER A 57 4.64 13.33 2.01
CA SER A 57 3.85 14.26 2.81
C SER A 57 4.75 15.35 3.38
N LYS A 58 4.32 16.60 3.22
CA LYS A 58 4.96 17.78 3.83
C LYS A 58 4.16 18.31 5.02
N THR A 59 3.13 17.57 5.42
CA THR A 59 2.27 17.87 6.56
C THR A 59 2.45 16.76 7.61
N ALA A 60 1.69 16.82 8.69
CA ALA A 60 1.61 15.74 9.68
C ALA A 60 1.01 14.44 9.14
N TRP A 61 0.63 14.38 7.85
CA TRP A 61 -0.01 13.20 7.27
C TRP A 61 0.93 11.99 7.29
N GLU A 62 0.59 10.98 8.09
CA GLU A 62 1.27 9.69 8.18
C GLU A 62 0.32 8.54 7.84
N ASP A 63 0.80 7.60 7.03
CA ASP A 63 0.14 6.33 6.74
C ASP A 63 1.22 5.25 6.63
N GLU A 64 1.69 4.80 7.80
CA GLU A 64 2.77 3.83 7.94
C GLU A 64 2.23 2.48 8.38
N ARG A 65 2.60 1.40 7.70
CA ARG A 65 2.06 0.06 7.94
C ARG A 65 3.16 -0.98 7.99
N ASP A 66 3.06 -1.87 8.97
CA ASP A 66 3.71 -3.17 8.91
C ASP A 66 2.72 -4.14 8.29
N SER A 67 3.16 -4.89 7.27
CA SER A 67 2.23 -5.73 6.51
C SER A 67 2.89 -7.01 6.02
N HIS A 68 2.29 -8.14 6.38
CA HIS A 68 2.70 -9.42 5.82
C HIS A 68 2.30 -9.49 4.34
N LEU A 69 3.28 -9.73 3.47
CA LEU A 69 3.14 -9.69 2.00
C LEU A 69 2.56 -8.36 1.44
N GLY A 70 2.52 -7.29 2.23
CA GLY A 70 1.93 -6.01 1.84
C GLY A 70 0.40 -5.99 1.69
N ILE A 71 -0.29 -7.08 2.07
CA ILE A 71 -1.75 -7.25 1.94
C ILE A 71 -2.45 -7.64 3.25
N TYR A 72 -1.68 -8.07 4.25
CA TYR A 72 -2.16 -8.43 5.59
C TYR A 72 -1.48 -7.53 6.61
N ASP A 73 -2.04 -6.35 6.82
CA ASP A 73 -1.50 -5.38 7.77
C ASP A 73 -1.48 -5.98 9.18
N THR A 74 -0.36 -5.85 9.87
CA THR A 74 -0.13 -6.31 11.24
C THR A 74 -0.05 -5.12 12.21
N ALA A 75 0.36 -3.96 11.71
CA ALA A 75 0.28 -2.68 12.41
C ALA A 75 0.00 -1.53 11.43
N TRP A 76 -0.61 -0.46 11.93
CA TRP A 76 -0.85 0.77 11.18
C TRP A 76 -0.76 1.97 12.11
N THR A 77 0.13 2.91 11.78
CA THR A 77 0.16 4.25 12.35
C THR A 77 -0.46 5.20 11.35
N TRP A 78 -1.46 5.95 11.80
CA TRP A 78 -2.20 6.89 10.96
C TRP A 78 -2.34 8.22 11.66
N THR A 79 -1.83 9.27 11.03
CA THR A 79 -1.87 10.63 11.56
C THR A 79 -2.46 11.54 10.50
N PRO A 80 -3.76 11.83 10.47
CA PRO A 80 -4.35 12.72 9.47
C PRO A 80 -4.05 14.22 9.68
N THR A 81 -3.74 14.65 10.89
CA THR A 81 -3.59 16.07 11.27
C THR A 81 -2.56 16.22 12.39
N ASP A 82 -1.94 17.38 12.55
CA ASP A 82 -1.15 17.75 13.74
C ASP A 82 -2.00 18.42 14.83
N GLU A 83 -3.27 18.67 14.55
CA GLU A 83 -4.16 19.37 15.46
C GLU A 83 -4.72 18.45 16.57
N TYR A 84 -4.65 18.97 17.79
CA TYR A 84 -5.31 18.39 18.95
C TYR A 84 -6.58 19.19 19.25
N VAL A 85 -7.73 18.51 19.26
CA VAL A 85 -9.01 19.08 19.70
C VAL A 85 -9.62 18.21 20.80
N VAL A 86 -10.46 18.78 21.65
CA VAL A 86 -11.08 17.98 22.73
C VAL A 86 -12.03 16.95 22.10
N GLY A 87 -11.70 15.66 22.25
CA GLY A 87 -12.47 14.55 21.67
C GLY A 87 -12.02 14.14 20.27
N GLY A 88 -10.87 14.61 19.80
CA GLY A 88 -10.26 14.15 18.56
C GLY A 88 -8.80 14.60 18.48
N GLY A 89 -7.89 13.71 18.16
CA GLY A 89 -6.47 14.07 18.07
C GLY A 89 -5.85 13.72 16.74
N PRO A 90 -4.52 13.83 16.68
CA PRO A 90 -3.78 13.88 15.42
C PRO A 90 -3.81 12.55 14.67
N GLY A 91 -4.12 11.45 15.36
CA GLY A 91 -4.02 10.11 14.80
C GLY A 91 -4.24 8.98 15.79
N GLY A 92 -3.86 7.79 15.34
CA GLY A 92 -3.95 6.58 16.12
C GLY A 92 -3.02 5.48 15.64
N TYR A 93 -2.82 4.51 16.53
CA TYR A 93 -2.07 3.30 16.27
C TYR A 93 -3.00 2.08 16.34
N TYR A 94 -2.84 1.20 15.37
CA TYR A 94 -3.62 -0.03 15.25
C TYR A 94 -2.66 -1.22 15.23
N SER A 95 -3.05 -2.29 15.90
CA SER A 95 -2.43 -3.60 15.75
C SER A 95 -3.48 -4.63 15.35
N PHE A 96 -3.11 -5.52 14.44
CA PHE A 96 -3.99 -6.49 13.83
C PHE A 96 -3.42 -7.89 14.02
N LYS A 97 -4.25 -8.78 14.55
CA LYS A 97 -3.90 -10.20 14.70
C LYS A 97 -4.92 -11.08 14.02
N PHE A 98 -4.51 -11.71 12.92
CA PHE A 98 -5.32 -12.69 12.21
C PHE A 98 -5.44 -14.00 12.97
N SER A 99 -6.61 -14.62 12.90
CA SER A 99 -6.80 -16.01 13.29
C SER A 99 -6.28 -16.94 12.19
N GLY A 100 -5.33 -17.80 12.51
CA GLY A 100 -4.66 -18.65 11.53
C GLY A 100 -3.55 -17.92 10.76
N LYS A 101 -2.80 -18.68 9.96
CA LYS A 101 -1.71 -18.14 9.14
C LYS A 101 -2.29 -17.57 7.83
N PRO A 102 -2.08 -16.29 7.51
CA PRO A 102 -2.44 -15.75 6.20
C PRO A 102 -1.72 -16.52 5.07
N PRO A 103 -2.40 -16.91 3.98
CA PRO A 103 -1.78 -17.62 2.87
C PRO A 103 -1.07 -16.65 1.93
N VAL A 104 -0.11 -17.18 1.16
CA VAL A 104 0.33 -16.51 -0.06
C VAL A 104 -0.85 -16.51 -1.05
N PRO A 105 -1.17 -15.40 -1.73
CA PRO A 105 -2.24 -15.36 -2.72
C PRO A 105 -2.10 -16.45 -3.78
N GLU A 106 -3.18 -17.20 -3.99
CA GLU A 106 -3.31 -18.23 -5.03
C GLU A 106 -4.54 -17.92 -5.89
N VAL A 107 -4.40 -17.99 -7.21
CA VAL A 107 -5.46 -17.61 -8.16
C VAL A 107 -6.76 -18.38 -7.90
N GLY A 108 -7.88 -17.65 -7.83
CA GLY A 108 -9.21 -18.21 -7.62
C GLY A 108 -9.51 -18.63 -6.18
N GLN A 109 -8.53 -18.61 -5.28
CA GLN A 109 -8.73 -18.97 -3.89
C GLN A 109 -9.45 -17.85 -3.11
N THR A 110 -10.20 -18.25 -2.10
CA THR A 110 -10.77 -17.37 -1.07
C THR A 110 -10.24 -17.78 0.29
N TRP A 111 -9.86 -16.80 1.11
CA TRP A 111 -9.42 -17.04 2.49
C TRP A 111 -10.27 -16.25 3.48
N LYS A 112 -10.73 -16.90 4.54
CA LYS A 112 -11.57 -16.30 5.58
C LYS A 112 -10.84 -16.31 6.90
N SER A 113 -10.95 -15.22 7.65
CA SER A 113 -10.34 -15.09 8.97
C SER A 113 -11.14 -14.18 9.88
N THR A 114 -10.78 -14.17 11.16
CA THR A 114 -11.17 -13.14 12.12
C THR A 114 -9.92 -12.37 12.54
N ILE A 115 -10.00 -11.06 12.55
CA ILE A 115 -8.93 -10.17 12.99
C ILE A 115 -9.29 -9.65 14.37
N SER A 116 -8.41 -9.83 15.35
CA SER A 116 -8.45 -9.06 16.59
C SER A 116 -7.74 -7.74 16.35
N VAL A 117 -8.43 -6.64 16.62
CA VAL A 117 -7.91 -5.27 16.48
C VAL A 117 -7.71 -4.70 17.88
N ALA A 118 -6.53 -4.14 18.13
CA ALA A 118 -6.34 -3.20 19.23
C ALA A 118 -5.98 -1.84 18.62
N GLU A 119 -6.74 -0.83 19.01
CA GLU A 119 -6.68 0.53 18.48
C GLU A 119 -6.40 1.48 19.63
N THR A 120 -5.40 2.35 19.48
CA THR A 120 -5.10 3.43 20.43
C THR A 120 -5.25 4.75 19.70
N GLN A 121 -6.18 5.58 20.15
CA GLN A 121 -6.42 6.89 19.59
C GLN A 121 -5.90 7.95 20.55
N ASP A 122 -5.20 8.94 20.01
CA ASP A 122 -4.95 10.17 20.75
C ASP A 122 -6.20 11.05 20.59
N ASN A 123 -6.94 11.29 21.66
CA ASN A 123 -8.21 12.02 21.63
C ASN A 123 -8.09 13.45 22.17
N GLY A 124 -6.87 13.92 22.49
CA GLY A 124 -6.64 15.27 23.02
C GLY A 124 -7.36 15.55 24.35
N THR A 125 -7.70 14.53 25.13
CA THR A 125 -8.38 14.66 26.43
C THR A 125 -7.37 14.68 27.59
N GLU A 126 -7.77 15.24 28.73
CA GLU A 126 -6.95 15.22 29.96
C GLU A 126 -6.67 13.80 30.48
N SER A 127 -7.48 12.83 30.06
CA SER A 127 -7.33 11.40 30.39
C SER A 127 -6.25 10.70 29.57
N GLY A 128 -5.70 11.35 28.54
CA GLY A 128 -4.70 10.78 27.64
C GLY A 128 -5.31 9.90 26.53
N PRO A 129 -4.48 9.09 25.84
CA PRO A 129 -4.92 8.21 24.76
C PRO A 129 -5.92 7.14 25.23
N GLU A 130 -6.89 6.82 24.37
CA GLU A 130 -7.88 5.78 24.63
C GLU A 130 -7.58 4.53 23.81
N THR A 131 -7.73 3.35 24.43
CA THR A 131 -7.54 2.06 23.77
C THR A 131 -8.85 1.30 23.64
N TYR A 132 -9.14 0.86 22.41
CA TYR A 132 -10.28 0.02 22.08
C TYR A 132 -9.82 -1.37 21.61
N SER A 133 -10.69 -2.36 21.79
CA SER A 133 -10.44 -3.71 21.30
C SER A 133 -11.72 -4.33 20.75
N TYR A 134 -11.63 -4.84 19.53
CA TYR A 134 -12.76 -5.45 18.83
C TYR A 134 -12.30 -6.51 17.83
N LYS A 135 -13.27 -7.17 17.19
CA LYS A 135 -13.00 -8.19 16.18
C LYS A 135 -13.68 -7.84 14.86
N LEU A 136 -12.98 -8.11 13.77
CA LEU A 136 -13.51 -8.03 12.42
C LEU A 136 -13.51 -9.41 11.78
N LYS A 137 -14.55 -9.75 11.02
CA LYS A 137 -14.53 -10.88 10.10
C LYS A 137 -14.03 -10.40 8.76
N VAL A 138 -13.10 -11.12 8.15
CA VAL A 138 -12.53 -10.78 6.85
C VAL A 138 -12.66 -11.94 5.89
N THR A 139 -12.95 -11.63 4.63
CA THR A 139 -12.90 -12.57 3.50
C THR A 139 -12.05 -11.96 2.40
N TYR A 140 -10.92 -12.60 2.10
CA TYR A 140 -10.04 -12.30 0.98
C TYR A 140 -10.44 -13.13 -0.24
N SER A 141 -10.40 -12.50 -1.42
CA SER A 141 -10.55 -13.12 -2.73
C SER A 141 -9.33 -12.76 -3.57
N PHE A 142 -8.68 -13.80 -4.09
CA PHE A 142 -7.47 -13.69 -4.90
C PHE A 142 -7.84 -13.92 -6.37
N GLN A 143 -7.77 -12.87 -7.19
CA GLN A 143 -8.27 -12.91 -8.57
C GLN A 143 -7.23 -13.47 -9.54
N ASP A 144 -7.60 -13.59 -10.80
CA ASP A 144 -6.69 -13.98 -11.89
C ASP A 144 -5.56 -12.96 -12.05
N THR A 145 -4.40 -13.46 -12.47
CA THR A 145 -3.26 -12.61 -12.80
C THR A 145 -3.48 -11.87 -14.11
N LYS A 146 -2.83 -10.72 -14.23
CA LYS A 146 -2.75 -9.93 -15.46
C LYS A 146 -1.42 -9.21 -15.53
N GLU A 147 -1.13 -8.62 -16.68
CA GLU A 147 0.04 -7.74 -16.82
C GLU A 147 -0.32 -6.29 -16.51
N ALA A 148 0.62 -5.57 -15.90
CA ALA A 148 0.59 -4.12 -15.78
C ALA A 148 1.93 -3.52 -16.17
N LYS A 149 1.89 -2.33 -16.79
CA LYS A 149 3.09 -1.54 -17.08
C LYS A 149 3.23 -0.40 -16.08
N LEU A 150 4.33 -0.38 -15.34
CA LEU A 150 4.69 0.68 -14.39
C LEU A 150 6.13 1.10 -14.66
N SER A 151 6.38 2.40 -14.75
CA SER A 151 7.73 2.96 -15.01
C SER A 151 8.46 2.36 -16.23
N GLY A 152 7.72 1.91 -17.25
CA GLY A 152 8.30 1.26 -18.44
C GLY A 152 8.57 -0.24 -18.30
N CYS A 153 8.35 -0.82 -17.12
CA CYS A 153 8.50 -2.24 -16.84
C CYS A 153 7.15 -2.96 -16.88
N THR A 154 7.13 -4.19 -17.39
CA THR A 154 5.94 -5.07 -17.34
C THR A 154 6.03 -5.96 -16.11
N TYR A 155 4.96 -6.02 -15.34
CA TYR A 155 4.84 -6.84 -14.14
C TYR A 155 3.65 -7.78 -14.24
N THR A 156 3.83 -9.02 -13.80
CA THR A 156 2.70 -9.89 -13.42
C THR A 156 2.09 -9.32 -12.16
N ILE A 157 0.78 -9.09 -12.17
CA ILE A 157 0.03 -8.60 -11.03
C ILE A 157 -1.19 -9.46 -10.76
N GLN A 158 -1.54 -9.58 -9.48
CA GLN A 158 -2.72 -10.27 -9.00
C GLN A 158 -3.57 -9.31 -8.18
N PRO A 159 -4.78 -8.95 -8.64
CA PRO A 159 -5.72 -8.22 -7.81
C PRO A 159 -6.15 -9.06 -6.60
N VAL A 160 -6.07 -8.45 -5.43
CA VAL A 160 -6.55 -9.02 -4.17
C VAL A 160 -7.62 -8.11 -3.62
N GLU A 161 -8.76 -8.66 -3.26
CA GLU A 161 -9.84 -7.92 -2.60
C GLU A 161 -10.13 -8.54 -1.25
N ALA A 162 -10.40 -7.72 -0.24
CA ALA A 162 -10.88 -8.21 1.04
C ALA A 162 -12.04 -7.36 1.56
N THR A 163 -13.06 -8.03 2.06
CA THR A 163 -14.20 -7.39 2.73
C THR A 163 -14.12 -7.66 4.22
N PHE A 164 -14.14 -6.59 5.01
CA PHE A 164 -14.06 -6.61 6.47
C PHE A 164 -15.41 -6.17 7.03
N THR A 165 -15.91 -6.93 8.00
CA THR A 165 -17.21 -6.71 8.62
C THR A 165 -17.11 -6.79 10.14
N GLY A 166 -17.73 -5.84 10.82
CA GLY A 166 -17.79 -5.70 12.27
C GLY A 166 -19.01 -4.87 12.68
N LYS A 167 -19.16 -4.60 13.98
CA LYS A 167 -20.31 -3.84 14.49
C LYS A 167 -20.45 -2.46 13.83
N ASN A 168 -19.34 -1.75 13.69
CA ASN A 168 -19.26 -0.40 13.12
C ASN A 168 -18.26 -0.37 11.95
N THR A 169 -18.16 -1.47 11.20
CA THR A 169 -17.16 -1.61 10.14
C THR A 169 -17.75 -2.40 9.01
N HIS A 170 -17.80 -1.79 7.82
CA HIS A 170 -18.05 -2.51 6.58
C HIS A 170 -17.21 -1.87 5.48
N LEU A 171 -16.05 -2.44 5.23
CA LEU A 171 -15.10 -1.89 4.27
C LEU A 171 -14.62 -2.96 3.30
N THR A 172 -14.39 -2.56 2.06
CA THR A 172 -13.70 -3.36 1.06
C THR A 172 -12.37 -2.69 0.74
N ARG A 173 -11.28 -3.45 0.86
CA ARG A 173 -9.95 -3.00 0.47
C ARG A 173 -9.49 -3.81 -0.73
N ARG A 174 -8.75 -3.16 -1.63
CA ARG A 174 -8.12 -3.81 -2.79
C ARG A 174 -6.64 -3.50 -2.83
N TRP A 175 -5.87 -4.52 -3.14
CA TRP A 175 -4.45 -4.45 -3.39
C TRP A 175 -4.14 -4.98 -4.78
N ILE A 176 -3.01 -4.53 -5.30
CA ILE A 176 -2.30 -5.24 -6.35
C ILE A 176 -1.13 -5.97 -5.70
N TYR A 177 -1.15 -7.30 -5.74
CA TYR A 177 -0.04 -8.16 -5.35
C TYR A 177 0.83 -8.42 -6.57
N PHE A 178 2.16 -8.42 -6.40
CA PHE A 178 3.14 -8.71 -7.43
C PHE A 178 3.74 -10.10 -7.13
N PRO A 179 3.24 -11.20 -7.74
CA PRO A 179 3.68 -12.54 -7.38
C PRO A 179 5.19 -12.75 -7.50
N ASP A 180 5.79 -12.17 -8.54
CA ASP A 180 7.23 -12.28 -8.81
C ASP A 180 8.10 -11.46 -7.82
N LEU A 181 7.50 -10.50 -7.10
CA LEU A 181 8.19 -9.65 -6.12
C LEU A 181 7.83 -10.00 -4.68
N GLY A 182 6.75 -10.75 -4.44
CA GLY A 182 6.35 -11.22 -3.10
C GLY A 182 5.68 -10.17 -2.21
N PHE A 183 5.27 -9.03 -2.75
CA PHE A 183 4.56 -7.99 -1.99
C PHE A 183 3.36 -7.42 -2.74
N GLY A 184 2.45 -6.76 -2.01
CA GLY A 184 1.34 -6.01 -2.56
C GLY A 184 1.24 -4.59 -2.03
N LEU A 185 0.42 -3.78 -2.71
CA LEU A 185 0.18 -2.38 -2.38
C LEU A 185 -1.32 -2.06 -2.51
N GLU A 186 -1.85 -1.32 -1.55
CA GLU A 186 -3.26 -0.92 -1.52
C GLU A 186 -3.57 0.11 -2.61
N THR A 187 -4.59 -0.19 -3.41
CA THR A 187 -5.00 0.63 -4.57
C THR A 187 -6.43 1.14 -4.47
N ARG A 188 -7.24 0.62 -3.55
CA ARG A 188 -8.59 1.15 -3.29
C ARG A 188 -9.08 0.80 -1.89
N VAL A 189 -9.81 1.71 -1.28
CA VAL A 189 -10.59 1.47 -0.07
C VAL A 189 -11.99 2.03 -0.26
N THR A 190 -13.00 1.20 -0.03
CA THR A 190 -14.41 1.59 -0.01
C THR A 190 -14.93 1.38 1.40
N ASP A 191 -15.41 2.44 2.04
CA ASP A 191 -16.21 2.35 3.28
C ASP A 191 -17.70 2.38 2.92
N HIS A 192 -18.36 1.23 3.11
CA HIS A 192 -19.78 1.09 2.80
C HIS A 192 -20.69 1.70 3.88
N GLN A 193 -20.17 2.02 5.07
CA GLN A 193 -20.93 2.70 6.11
C GLN A 193 -20.85 4.23 5.98
N GLY A 194 -19.63 4.77 5.83
CA GLY A 194 -19.40 6.21 5.63
C GLY A 194 -19.69 6.71 4.22
N GLY A 195 -19.69 5.81 3.22
CA GLY A 195 -19.91 6.16 1.82
C GLY A 195 -18.65 6.59 1.05
N ASP A 196 -17.49 6.56 1.70
CA ASP A 196 -16.22 6.97 1.10
C ASP A 196 -15.67 5.91 0.11
N ASP A 197 -15.15 6.38 -1.02
CA ASP A 197 -14.49 5.55 -2.03
C ASP A 197 -13.17 6.19 -2.47
N ARG A 198 -12.06 5.71 -1.87
CA ARG A 198 -10.71 6.18 -2.17
C ARG A 198 -10.10 5.34 -3.28
N LYS A 199 -9.98 5.91 -4.47
CA LYS A 199 -9.31 5.30 -5.64
C LYS A 199 -7.87 5.75 -5.69
N LEU A 200 -6.98 4.91 -5.21
CA LEU A 200 -5.60 5.28 -4.92
C LEU A 200 -4.66 4.89 -6.05
N GLY A 201 -4.86 3.72 -6.68
CA GLY A 201 -4.11 3.26 -7.86
C GLY A 201 -2.58 3.22 -7.69
N LEU A 202 -1.89 2.78 -8.74
CA LEU A 202 -0.44 2.88 -8.87
C LEU A 202 -0.10 3.40 -10.27
N THR A 203 0.81 4.36 -10.35
CA THR A 203 1.21 5.01 -11.60
C THR A 203 2.70 4.86 -11.89
N ALA A 204 3.52 4.58 -10.88
CA ALA A 204 4.93 4.27 -11.03
C ALA A 204 5.41 3.35 -9.90
N LEU A 205 6.46 2.58 -10.21
CA LEU A 205 7.19 1.71 -9.29
C LEU A 205 8.68 1.77 -9.67
N THR A 206 9.57 2.08 -8.74
CA THR A 206 11.01 2.26 -9.03
C THR A 206 11.87 1.77 -7.86
N PRO A 207 13.02 1.12 -8.13
CA PRO A 207 14.01 0.82 -7.09
C PRO A 207 14.51 2.09 -6.39
N MET A 208 14.95 1.95 -5.13
CA MET A 208 15.68 2.98 -4.37
C MET A 208 17.19 2.73 -4.35
#